data_AF-K2G3D9-F1
#
_entry.id   AF-K2G3D9-F1
#
_cell.length_a   1.000
_cell.length_b   1.000
_cell.length_c   1.000
_cell.angle_alpha   90.00
_cell.angle_beta   90.00
_cell.angle_gamma   90.00
#
_symmetry.space_group_name_H-M   'P 1'
#
loop_
_entity.id
_entity.type
_entity.pdbx_description
1 polymer ?
#
loop_
_entity_poly.entity_id
_entity_poly.type
_entity_poly.pdbx_seq_one_letter_code
_entity_poly.pdbx_strand_id
1 'polypeptide(L)'
;MQNIKIIKNLIWESFWPHITSVLVKWIPEEKEIPSDLSTEEKEEIIQSWDNIAVLRVKCNNPVKFYFGFSNLSVIQYLKYEFSTDMEFWVRVGPDDIRFFVFPVDLESEISLELIEITNENNDKYKDLILI
;
A
#
# COMPACT_ATOMS: atom_id res chain seq x y z
N MET A 1 -5.18 33.27 -14.99
CA MET A 1 -4.78 32.62 -13.72
C MET A 1 -6.04 32.26 -12.94
N GLN A 2 -6.23 30.99 -12.59
CA GLN A 2 -7.31 30.59 -11.68
C GLN A 2 -6.95 31.03 -10.26
N ASN A 3 -7.85 31.79 -9.63
CA ASN A 3 -7.67 32.27 -8.27
C ASN A 3 -8.29 31.24 -7.31
N ILE A 4 -7.46 30.38 -6.71
CA ILE A 4 -7.94 29.35 -5.80
C ILE A 4 -8.33 30.02 -4.48
N LYS A 5 -9.61 29.97 -4.10
CA LYS A 5 -10.11 30.58 -2.87
C LYS A 5 -9.51 29.88 -1.64
N ILE A 6 -8.75 30.63 -0.85
CA ILE A 6 -8.02 30.19 0.36
C ILE A 6 -8.91 29.44 1.36
N ILE A 7 -10.20 29.76 1.43
CA ILE A 7 -11.17 29.13 2.34
C ILE A 7 -11.26 27.61 2.13
N LYS A 8 -11.04 27.11 0.90
CA LYS A 8 -11.02 25.67 0.58
C LYS A 8 -9.67 24.99 0.85
N ASN A 9 -8.63 25.76 1.19
CA ASN A 9 -7.25 25.28 1.41
C ASN A 9 -6.79 25.40 2.87
N LEU A 10 -7.69 25.80 3.78
CA LEU A 10 -7.40 25.76 5.22
C LEU A 10 -7.32 24.29 5.67
N ILE A 11 -6.50 24.05 6.70
CA ILE A 11 -6.25 22.74 7.33
C ILE A 11 -7.49 22.30 8.14
N TRP A 12 -8.65 22.28 7.50
CA TRP A 12 -9.86 21.68 8.06
C TRP A 12 -10.01 20.32 7.37
N GLU A 13 -10.03 19.25 8.17
CA GLU A 13 -10.01 17.85 7.72
C GLU A 13 -11.04 17.54 6.63
N SER A 14 -12.16 18.28 6.60
CA SER A 14 -13.25 18.09 5.63
C SER A 14 -12.94 18.50 4.19
N PHE A 15 -11.81 19.16 3.91
CA PHE A 15 -11.47 19.64 2.55
C PHE A 15 -10.28 18.93 1.91
N TRP A 16 -9.54 18.12 2.66
CA TRP A 16 -8.40 17.38 2.14
C TRP A 16 -8.78 15.92 1.95
N PRO A 17 -8.52 15.32 0.78
CA PRO A 17 -8.75 13.90 0.58
C PRO A 17 -7.87 13.11 1.56
N HIS A 18 -8.52 12.28 2.37
CA HIS A 18 -7.83 11.42 3.31
C HIS A 18 -7.31 10.18 2.58
N ILE A 19 -5.99 10.04 2.48
CA ILE A 19 -5.35 8.85 1.93
C ILE A 19 -5.34 7.78 3.03
N THR A 20 -6.11 6.72 2.84
CA THR A 20 -6.14 5.62 3.80
C THR A 20 -4.82 4.85 3.75
N SER A 21 -4.26 4.54 4.91
CA SER A 21 -2.96 3.89 5.01
C SER A 21 -2.87 2.98 6.23
N VAL A 22 -2.06 1.93 6.09
CA VAL A 22 -1.73 1.00 7.16
C VAL A 22 -0.22 0.92 7.30
N LEU A 23 0.26 1.07 8.54
CA LEU A 23 1.66 0.84 8.88
C LEU A 23 1.82 -0.65 9.23
N VAL A 24 2.63 -1.36 8.46
CA VAL A 24 3.03 -2.73 8.75
C VAL A 24 4.41 -2.70 9.38
N LYS A 25 4.54 -3.41 10.50
CA LYS A 25 5.78 -3.44 11.28
C LYS A 25 6.83 -4.32 10.61
N TRP A 26 8.09 -3.88 10.72
CA TRP A 26 9.24 -4.61 10.19
C TRP A 26 9.36 -6.04 10.73
N ILE A 27 10.00 -6.89 9.94
CA ILE A 27 10.32 -8.28 10.30
C ILE A 27 11.84 -8.45 10.22
N PRO A 28 12.56 -8.36 11.36
CA PRO A 28 14.02 -8.19 11.38
C PRO A 28 14.80 -9.40 10.84
N GLU A 29 14.15 -10.56 10.70
CA GLU A 29 14.74 -11.77 10.14
C GLU A 29 14.92 -11.71 8.61
N GLU A 30 14.22 -10.79 7.94
CA GLU A 30 14.26 -10.66 6.49
C GLU A 30 15.56 -10.01 5.98
N LYS A 31 15.94 -10.36 4.75
CA LYS A 31 17.18 -9.87 4.15
C LYS A 31 17.08 -8.38 3.81
N GLU A 32 18.01 -7.58 4.31
CA GLU A 32 18.11 -6.16 3.94
C GLU A 32 18.40 -5.96 2.45
N ILE A 33 18.01 -4.80 1.91
CA ILE A 33 18.24 -4.40 0.51
C ILE A 33 19.41 -3.40 0.47
N PRO A 34 20.61 -3.79 0.02
CA PRO A 34 21.71 -2.86 -0.15
C PRO A 34 21.40 -1.79 -1.21
N SER A 35 21.85 -0.55 -0.95
CA SER A 35 21.54 0.59 -1.81
C SER A 35 22.22 0.55 -3.18
N ASP A 36 23.39 -0.11 -3.27
CA ASP A 36 24.30 -0.17 -4.42
C ASP A 36 23.93 -1.25 -5.46
N LEU A 37 22.95 -2.11 -5.16
CA LEU A 37 22.48 -3.12 -6.10
C LEU A 37 21.66 -2.54 -7.26
N SER A 38 21.68 -3.25 -8.38
CA SER A 38 20.80 -3.01 -9.52
C SER A 38 19.33 -3.23 -9.16
N THR A 39 18.40 -2.84 -10.04
CA THR A 39 16.97 -3.02 -9.78
C THR A 39 16.59 -4.52 -9.76
N GLU A 40 17.17 -5.31 -10.66
CA GLU A 40 16.93 -6.75 -10.78
C GLU A 40 17.39 -7.50 -9.52
N GLU A 41 18.59 -7.20 -9.03
CA GLU A 41 19.11 -7.81 -7.79
C GLU A 41 18.28 -7.43 -6.54
N LYS A 42 17.74 -6.20 -6.51
CA LYS A 42 16.83 -5.77 -5.44
C LYS A 42 15.51 -6.53 -5.49
N GLU A 43 14.98 -6.75 -6.70
CA GLU A 43 13.77 -7.53 -6.91
C GLU A 43 13.96 -8.99 -6.45
N GLU A 44 15.10 -9.60 -6.75
CA GLU A 44 15.42 -10.95 -6.27
C GLU A 44 15.45 -11.04 -4.74
N ILE A 45 16.01 -10.04 -4.05
CA ILE A 45 15.99 -9.98 -2.58
C ILE A 45 14.55 -9.86 -2.07
N ILE A 46 13.74 -8.97 -2.64
CA ILE A 46 12.34 -8.80 -2.25
C ILE A 46 11.59 -10.11 -2.45
N GLN A 47 11.76 -10.79 -3.59
CA GLN A 47 11.10 -12.06 -3.89
C GLN A 47 11.53 -13.20 -2.97
N SER A 48 12.68 -13.07 -2.29
CA SER A 48 13.15 -14.05 -1.30
C SER A 48 12.54 -13.88 0.09
N TRP A 49 11.79 -12.80 0.34
CA TRP A 49 11.16 -12.58 1.64
C TRP A 49 9.95 -13.47 1.84
N ASP A 50 9.96 -14.32 2.86
CA ASP A 50 8.88 -15.27 3.12
C ASP A 50 7.64 -14.60 3.70
N ASN A 51 7.83 -13.47 4.40
CA ASN A 51 6.76 -12.82 5.14
C ASN A 51 5.94 -11.85 4.29
N ILE A 52 4.63 -11.89 4.55
CA ILE A 52 3.63 -11.20 3.77
C ILE A 52 2.64 -10.50 4.68
N ALA A 53 2.15 -9.34 4.26
CA ALA A 53 0.98 -8.70 4.85
C ALA A 53 -0.22 -8.95 3.95
N VAL A 54 -1.27 -9.54 4.50
CA VAL A 54 -2.56 -9.67 3.82
C VAL A 54 -3.35 -8.40 4.08
N LEU A 55 -3.65 -7.67 3.02
CA LEU A 55 -4.37 -6.41 3.04
C LEU A 55 -5.73 -6.57 2.37
N ARG A 56 -6.70 -5.82 2.87
CA ARG A 56 -8.05 -5.75 2.29
C ARG A 56 -8.44 -4.33 2.01
N VAL A 57 -8.98 -4.08 0.82
CA VAL A 57 -9.57 -2.80 0.45
C VAL A 57 -11.08 -2.94 0.37
N LYS A 58 -11.83 -2.10 1.07
CA LYS A 58 -13.30 -2.11 1.06
C LYS A 58 -13.86 -0.75 0.67
N CYS A 59 -15.04 -0.78 0.08
CA CYS A 59 -15.90 0.39 -0.07
C CYS A 59 -17.36 -0.05 -0.09
N ASN A 60 -18.29 0.86 0.21
CA ASN A 60 -19.72 0.55 0.12
C ASN A 60 -20.18 0.31 -1.33
N ASN A 61 -19.47 0.89 -2.29
CA ASN A 61 -19.71 0.72 -3.72
C ASN A 61 -18.39 0.35 -4.41
N PRO A 62 -18.41 -0.43 -5.52
CA PRO A 62 -17.21 -0.71 -6.28
C PRO A 62 -16.53 0.57 -6.77
N VAL A 63 -15.31 0.81 -6.32
CA VAL A 63 -14.50 1.99 -6.64
C VAL A 63 -13.16 1.53 -7.18
N LYS A 64 -12.59 2.27 -8.13
CA LYS A 64 -11.23 2.02 -8.59
C LYS A 64 -10.22 2.73 -7.71
N PHE A 65 -9.10 2.09 -7.42
CA PHE A 65 -8.05 2.67 -6.59
C PHE A 65 -6.65 2.37 -7.13
N TYR A 66 -5.69 3.20 -6.71
CA TYR A 66 -4.26 2.96 -6.87
C TYR A 66 -3.66 2.48 -5.55
N PHE A 67 -2.69 1.58 -5.64
CA PHE A 67 -1.93 1.06 -4.51
C PHE A 67 -0.54 1.69 -4.45
N GLY A 68 -0.05 2.00 -3.25
CA GLY A 68 1.31 2.48 -3.07
C GLY A 68 1.88 2.17 -1.68
N PHE A 69 3.16 2.48 -1.54
CA PHE A 69 3.90 2.25 -0.32
C PHE A 69 4.92 3.36 -0.03
N SER A 70 5.32 3.48 1.22
CA SER A 70 6.32 4.41 1.69
C SER A 70 7.17 3.84 2.82
N ASN A 71 8.47 4.08 2.75
CA ASN A 71 9.45 3.77 3.79
C ASN A 71 9.94 5.04 4.53
N LEU A 72 9.04 6.00 4.78
CA LEU A 72 9.29 7.33 5.37
C LEU A 72 10.09 8.31 4.49
N SER A 73 11.05 7.82 3.71
CA SER A 73 11.92 8.66 2.87
C SER A 73 11.42 8.77 1.43
N VAL A 74 10.78 7.71 0.92
CA VAL A 74 10.29 7.64 -0.45
C VAL A 74 8.82 7.22 -0.43
N ILE A 75 8.07 7.71 -1.42
CA ILE A 75 6.69 7.32 -1.70
C ILE A 75 6.67 6.82 -3.14
N GLN A 76 6.17 5.59 -3.34
CA GLN A 76 5.94 5.03 -4.67
C GLN A 76 4.52 4.48 -4.77
N TYR A 77 3.99 4.41 -5.98
CA TYR A 77 2.68 3.82 -6.24
C TYR A 77 2.65 3.14 -7.60
N LEU A 78 1.83 2.09 -7.71
CA LEU A 78 1.56 1.38 -8.94
C LEU A 78 0.49 2.15 -9.73
N LYS A 79 0.78 2.44 -11.00
CA LYS A 79 -0.17 3.08 -11.93
C LYS A 79 -1.22 2.11 -12.47
N TYR A 80 -1.35 0.94 -11.86
CA TYR A 80 -2.38 -0.03 -12.18
C TYR A 80 -3.64 0.27 -11.38
N GLU A 81 -4.79 0.26 -12.04
CA GLU A 81 -6.09 0.48 -11.40
C GLU A 81 -6.65 -0.84 -10.86
N PHE A 82 -6.80 -0.94 -9.55
CA PHE A 82 -7.48 -2.04 -8.89
C PHE A 82 -8.95 -1.68 -8.61
N SER A 83 -9.77 -2.67 -8.28
CA SER A 83 -11.16 -2.47 -7.83
C SER A 83 -11.29 -2.85 -6.36
N THR A 84 -12.05 -2.08 -5.58
CA THR A 84 -12.32 -2.39 -4.17
C THR A 84 -13.02 -3.74 -3.99
N ASP A 85 -13.16 -4.15 -2.72
CA ASP A 85 -13.68 -5.45 -2.27
C ASP A 85 -12.79 -6.63 -2.65
N MET A 86 -11.48 -6.38 -2.56
CA MET A 86 -10.44 -7.38 -2.81
C MET A 86 -9.52 -7.54 -1.60
N GLU A 87 -8.98 -8.74 -1.48
CA GLU A 87 -7.86 -9.07 -0.61
C GLU A 87 -6.65 -9.36 -1.50
N PHE A 88 -5.48 -8.95 -1.04
CA PHE A 88 -4.21 -9.19 -1.70
C PHE A 88 -3.11 -9.27 -0.66
N TRP A 89 -1.95 -9.78 -1.06
CA TRP A 89 -0.78 -9.83 -0.21
C TRP A 89 0.36 -9.02 -0.82
N VAL A 90 1.22 -8.54 0.06
CA VAL A 90 2.43 -7.79 -0.26
C VAL A 90 3.57 -8.32 0.59
N ARG A 91 4.78 -8.38 0.04
CA ARG A 91 5.95 -8.82 0.81
C ARG A 91 6.36 -7.75 1.82
N VAL A 92 6.77 -8.18 3.01
CA VAL A 92 7.16 -7.29 4.12
C VAL A 92 8.60 -7.60 4.47
N GLY A 93 9.44 -6.57 4.45
CA GLY A 93 10.86 -6.70 4.70
C GLY A 93 11.30 -6.30 6.11
N PRO A 94 12.60 -6.04 6.30
CA PRO A 94 13.20 -5.72 7.59
C PRO A 94 13.00 -4.28 8.05
N ASP A 95 12.23 -3.47 7.30
CA ASP A 95 11.94 -2.07 7.62
C ASP A 95 10.42 -1.82 7.74
N ASP A 96 10.05 -0.82 8.55
CA ASP A 96 8.67 -0.35 8.65
C ASP A 96 8.20 0.19 7.29
N ILE A 97 7.06 -0.31 6.83
CA ILE A 97 6.47 0.10 5.56
C ILE A 97 5.03 0.55 5.76
N ARG A 98 4.72 1.71 5.18
CA ARG A 98 3.35 2.22 5.14
C ARG A 98 2.77 1.91 3.78
N PHE A 99 1.75 1.07 3.74
CA PHE A 99 0.93 0.87 2.55
C PHE A 99 -0.21 1.86 2.54
N PHE A 100 -0.60 2.33 1.37
CA PHE A 100 -1.73 3.23 1.21
C PHE A 100 -2.47 2.95 -0.09
N VAL A 101 -3.75 3.30 -0.08
CA VAL A 101 -4.59 3.27 -1.28
C VAL A 101 -5.31 4.59 -1.40
N PHE A 102 -5.53 5.02 -2.64
CA PHE A 102 -6.30 6.22 -2.93
C PHE A 102 -7.22 5.96 -4.12
N PRO A 103 -8.48 6.40 -4.04
CA PRO A 103 -9.44 6.19 -5.12
C PRO A 103 -9.03 7.02 -6.34
N VAL A 104 -9.33 6.51 -7.53
CA VAL A 104 -9.00 7.20 -8.79
C VAL A 104 -9.76 8.53 -8.91
N ASP A 105 -10.98 8.59 -8.37
CA ASP A 105 -11.81 9.79 -8.35
C ASP A 105 -11.42 10.81 -7.27
N LEU A 106 -10.56 10.42 -6.30
CA LEU A 106 -10.15 11.23 -5.14
C LEU A 106 -11.30 11.70 -4.22
N GLU A 107 -12.52 11.19 -4.43
CA GLU A 107 -13.73 11.58 -3.68
C GLU A 107 -14.32 10.40 -2.89
N SER A 108 -14.19 9.19 -3.42
CA SER A 108 -14.76 7.98 -2.81
C SER A 108 -14.06 7.61 -1.51
N GLU A 109 -14.85 7.34 -0.47
CA GLU A 109 -14.31 6.88 0.80
C GLU A 109 -14.01 5.37 0.72
N ILE A 110 -12.72 5.02 0.75
CA ILE A 110 -12.24 3.63 0.75
C ILE A 110 -11.47 3.34 2.04
N SER A 111 -11.57 2.09 2.53
CA SER A 111 -10.78 1.63 3.68
C SER A 111 -9.70 0.65 3.24
N LEU A 112 -8.57 0.68 3.94
CA LEU A 112 -7.50 -0.30 3.85
C LEU A 112 -7.30 -0.92 5.22
N GLU A 113 -7.33 -2.24 5.28
CA GLU A 113 -7.23 -3.01 6.51
C GLU A 113 -6.07 -4.01 6.39
N LEU A 114 -5.24 -4.10 7.43
CA LEU A 114 -4.34 -5.23 7.61
C LEU A 114 -5.14 -6.37 8.24
N ILE A 115 -5.28 -7.47 7.50
CA ILE A 115 -5.98 -8.66 7.96
C ILE A 115 -5.06 -9.50 8.84
N GLU A 116 -3.87 -9.81 8.34
CA GLU A 116 -2.84 -10.51 9.09
C GLU A 116 -1.46 -10.33 8.47
N ILE A 117 -0.43 -10.59 9.28
CA ILE A 117 0.95 -10.81 8.82
C ILE A 117 1.19 -12.31 8.93
N THR A 118 1.63 -12.93 7.84
CA THR A 118 1.83 -14.37 7.74
C THR A 118 2.95 -14.68 6.74
N ASN A 119 3.05 -15.92 6.25
CA ASN A 119 4.01 -16.32 5.23
C ASN A 119 3.33 -16.62 3.87
N GLU A 120 4.11 -16.56 2.79
CA GLU A 120 3.62 -16.87 1.44
C GLU A 120 3.08 -18.30 1.27
N ASN A 121 3.51 -19.21 2.15
CA ASN A 121 3.12 -20.61 2.15
C ASN A 121 1.81 -20.88 2.90
N ASN A 122 1.09 -19.85 3.35
CA ASN A 122 -0.17 -20.01 4.06
C ASN A 122 -1.31 -20.40 3.10
N ASP A 123 -1.76 -21.66 3.20
CA ASP A 123 -2.83 -22.24 2.37
C ASP A 123 -4.11 -21.40 2.31
N LYS A 124 -4.39 -20.60 3.34
CA LYS A 124 -5.57 -19.72 3.38
C LYS A 124 -5.54 -18.63 2.30
N TYR A 125 -4.36 -18.22 1.84
CA TYR A 125 -4.16 -17.06 0.95
C TYR A 125 -3.46 -17.37 -0.37
N LYS A 126 -3.22 -18.65 -0.66
CA LYS A 126 -2.53 -19.09 -1.88
C LYS A 126 -3.12 -18.58 -3.19
N ASP A 127 -4.42 -18.28 -3.20
CA ASP A 127 -5.16 -17.83 -4.39
C ASP A 127 -5.25 -16.29 -4.48
N LEU A 128 -4.73 -15.56 -3.49
CA LEU A 128 -4.67 -14.10 -3.54
C LEU A 128 -3.57 -13.63 -4.50
N ILE A 129 -3.79 -12.47 -5.11
CA ILE A 129 -2.76 -11.84 -5.93
C ILE A 129 -1.64 -11.27 -5.05
N LEU A 130 -0.40 -11.46 -5.50
CA LEU A 130 0.76 -10.76 -4.97
C LEU A 130 0.88 -9.41 -5.70
N ILE A 131 0.91 -8.32 -4.94
CA ILE A 131 1.14 -6.96 -5.43
C ILE A 131 2.54 -6.49 -5.06
#